data_AF-A0AAW8ARW2-F1
#
_entry.id   AF-A0AAW8ARW2-F1
#
_cell.length_a   1.000
_cell.length_b   1.000
_cell.length_c   1.000
_cell.angle_alpha   90.00
_cell.angle_beta   90.00
_cell.angle_gamma   90.00
#
_symmetry.space_group_name_H-M   'P 1'
#
loop_
_entity.id
_entity.type
_entity.pdbx_description
1 polymer ?
#
loop_
_entity_poly.entity_id
_entity_poly.type
_entity_poly.pdbx_seq_one_letter_code
_entity_poly.pdbx_strand_id
1 'polypeptide(L)' 'LLHSIERPQLLREDGSLLVFERPDSRAALDALQQRMRQQQVPVDFWSGDTIRQAAPQLSNNIQGGLFFPATGHFLDPYH' A
#
# COMPACT_ATOMS: atom_id res chain seq x y z
N LEU A 1 21.00 -3.72 8.42
CA LEU A 1 20.64 -2.43 9.03
C LEU A 1 19.46 -2.55 10.00
N LEU A 2 18.37 -3.28 9.70
CA LEU A 2 17.32 -3.60 10.70
C LEU A 2 17.59 -4.90 11.48
N HIS A 3 18.27 -5.87 10.87
CA HIS A 3 18.74 -7.09 11.55
C HIS A 3 19.83 -6.85 12.61
N SER A 4 20.50 -5.69 12.58
CA SER A 4 21.61 -5.35 13.47
C SER A 4 21.19 -4.80 14.82
N ILE A 5 19.88 -4.65 15.07
CA ILE A 5 19.32 -4.15 16.34
C ILE A 5 18.36 -5.15 17.00
N GLU A 6 18.36 -6.42 16.55
CA GLU A 6 17.64 -7.56 17.18
C GLU A 6 16.14 -7.32 17.46
N ARG A 7 15.50 -6.38 16.75
CA ARG A 7 14.06 -6.07 16.88
C ARG A 7 13.32 -6.14 15.54
N PRO A 8 13.30 -7.32 14.87
CA PRO A 8 12.61 -7.49 13.59
C PRO A 8 11.08 -7.27 13.70
N GLN A 9 10.53 -7.36 14.91
CA GLN A 9 9.11 -7.18 15.22
C GLN A 9 8.61 -5.73 15.06
N LEU A 10 9.53 -4.75 15.01
CA LEU A 10 9.19 -3.33 14.82
C LEU A 10 8.94 -2.97 13.36
N LEU A 11 9.36 -3.84 12.43
CA LEU A 11 9.06 -3.73 11.02
C LEU A 11 7.82 -4.57 10.72
N ARG A 12 6.67 -3.93 10.52
CA ARG A 12 5.48 -4.60 9.99
C ARG A 12 5.48 -4.46 8.48
N GLU A 13 5.86 -5.52 7.80
CA GLU A 13 5.79 -5.66 6.35
C GLU A 13 4.37 -6.05 5.90
N ASP A 14 3.35 -5.40 6.47
CA ASP A 14 1.94 -5.62 6.10
C ASP A 14 1.59 -4.92 4.75
N GLY A 15 2.58 -4.29 4.12
CA GLY A 15 2.43 -3.49 2.91
C GLY A 15 1.79 -2.13 3.19
N SER A 16 1.63 -1.33 2.14
CA SER A 16 0.89 -0.06 2.19
C SER A 16 -0.10 0.01 1.04
N LEU A 17 -1.19 0.74 1.27
CA LEU A 17 -2.29 0.86 0.31
C LEU A 17 -2.55 2.33 -0.01
N LEU A 18 -2.39 2.69 -1.28
CA LEU A 18 -2.81 3.98 -1.83
C LEU A 18 -4.20 3.84 -2.43
N VAL A 19 -5.21 4.47 -1.84
CA VAL A 19 -6.61 4.37 -2.29
C VAL A 19 -7.10 5.64 -2.98
N PHE A 20 -8.14 5.51 -3.81
CA PHE A 20 -8.82 6.66 -4.41
C PHE A 20 -10.35 6.46 -4.41
N GLU A 21 -11.07 7.57 -4.31
CA GLU A 21 -12.55 7.59 -4.27
C GLU A 21 -13.17 8.23 -5.52
N ARG A 22 -12.38 8.93 -6.34
CA ARG A 22 -12.87 9.62 -7.55
C ARG A 22 -12.58 8.79 -8.79
N PRO A 23 -13.57 8.53 -9.67
CA PRO A 23 -13.36 7.77 -10.91
C PRO A 23 -12.23 8.35 -11.78
N ASP A 24 -12.16 9.68 -11.87
CA ASP A 24 -11.18 10.41 -12.68
C ASP A 24 -9.73 10.18 -12.22
N SER A 25 -9.51 9.71 -10.98
CA SER A 25 -8.19 9.39 -10.46
C SER A 25 -7.56 8.14 -11.11
N ARG A 26 -8.34 7.35 -11.85
CA ARG A 26 -7.86 6.09 -12.43
C ARG A 26 -6.66 6.27 -13.37
N ALA A 27 -6.71 7.26 -14.25
CA ALA A 27 -5.63 7.51 -15.21
C ALA A 27 -4.30 7.90 -14.51
N ALA A 28 -4.39 8.69 -13.44
CA ALA A 28 -3.22 9.05 -12.64
C ALA A 28 -2.65 7.83 -11.89
N LEU A 29 -3.53 6.93 -11.42
CA LEU A 29 -3.15 5.70 -10.75
C LEU A 29 -2.44 4.73 -11.70
N ASP A 30 -2.96 4.56 -12.92
CA ASP A 30 -2.36 3.69 -13.93
C ASP A 30 -0.97 4.20 -14.33
N ALA A 31 -0.81 5.53 -14.50
CA ALA A 31 0.49 6.15 -14.78
C ALA A 31 1.49 5.96 -13.63
N LEU A 32 1.02 6.05 -12.38
CA LEU A 32 1.85 5.78 -11.21
C LEU A 32 2.27 4.30 -11.15
N GLN A 33 1.34 3.38 -11.35
CA GLN A 33 1.63 1.94 -11.36
C GLN A 33 2.67 1.58 -12.42
N GLN A 34 2.53 2.13 -13.63
CA GLN A 34 3.50 1.93 -14.71
C GLN A 34 4.90 2.45 -14.30
N ARG A 35 4.98 3.64 -13.72
CA ARG A 35 6.25 4.21 -13.25
C ARG A 35 6.92 3.36 -12.17
N MET A 36 6.14 2.89 -11.20
CA MET A 36 6.65 2.00 -10.13
C MET A 36 7.20 0.70 -10.70
N ARG A 37 6.48 0.07 -11.65
CA ARG A 37 6.95 -1.14 -12.35
C ARG A 37 8.22 -0.91 -13.16
N GLN A 38 8.36 0.24 -13.82
CA GLN A 38 9.59 0.62 -14.53
C GLN A 38 10.80 0.74 -13.58
N GLN A 39 10.56 1.12 -12.33
CA GLN A 39 11.56 1.22 -11.27
C GLN A 39 11.73 -0.08 -10.48
N GLN A 40 11.15 -1.19 -10.96
CA GLN A 40 11.15 -2.49 -10.29
C GLN A 40 10.56 -2.46 -8.87
N VAL A 41 9.69 -1.49 -8.57
CA VAL A 41 8.94 -1.42 -7.31
C VAL A 41 7.71 -2.34 -7.44
N PRO A 42 7.58 -3.38 -6.60
CA PRO A 42 6.41 -4.25 -6.60
C PRO A 42 5.14 -3.46 -6.30
N VAL A 43 4.15 -3.55 -7.19
CA VAL A 43 2.87 -2.86 -7.03
C VAL A 43 1.74 -3.60 -7.73
N ASP A 44 0.65 -3.78 -7.00
CA ASP A 44 -0.56 -4.47 -7.46
C ASP A 44 -1.76 -3.54 -7.43
N PHE A 45 -2.60 -3.63 -8.46
CA PHE A 45 -3.88 -2.93 -8.45
C PHE A 45 -4.91 -3.74 -7.66
N TRP A 46 -5.57 -3.10 -6.69
CA TRP A 46 -6.68 -3.68 -5.96
C TRP A 46 -7.98 -2.97 -6.33
N SER A 47 -9.03 -3.75 -6.59
CA SER A 47 -10.37 -3.21 -6.78
C SER A 47 -10.93 -2.69 -5.46
N GLY A 48 -11.95 -1.83 -5.52
CA GLY A 48 -12.66 -1.39 -4.32
C GLY A 48 -13.23 -2.57 -3.51
N ASP A 49 -13.64 -3.66 -4.16
CA ASP A 49 -14.12 -4.87 -3.47
C ASP A 49 -13.01 -5.56 -2.68
N THR A 50 -11.84 -5.75 -3.30
CA THR A 50 -10.68 -6.33 -2.61
C THR A 50 -10.26 -5.47 -1.41
N ILE A 51 -10.27 -4.14 -1.57
CA ILE A 51 -9.95 -3.22 -0.47
C ILE A 51 -10.97 -3.31 0.66
N ARG A 52 -12.27 -3.38 0.36
CA ARG A 52 -13.31 -3.55 1.38
C ARG A 52 -13.17 -4.87 2.14
N GLN A 53 -12.75 -5.94 1.48
CA GLN A 53 -12.50 -7.22 2.13
C GLN A 53 -11.26 -7.20 3.03
N ALA A 54 -10.18 -6.56 2.55
CA ALA A 54 -8.92 -6.49 3.27
C ALA A 54 -8.91 -5.46 4.41
N ALA A 55 -9.65 -4.36 4.25
CA ALA A 55 -9.71 -3.24 5.18
C ALA A 55 -11.17 -2.71 5.31
N PRO A 56 -12.08 -3.50 5.92
CA PRO A 56 -13.50 -3.17 6.03
C PRO A 56 -13.79 -1.88 6.82
N GLN A 57 -12.82 -1.40 7.60
CA GLN A 57 -12.90 -0.14 8.33
C GLN A 57 -12.73 1.11 7.45
N LEU A 58 -12.33 0.96 6.18
CA LEU A 58 -12.17 2.09 5.26
C LEU A 58 -13.51 2.50 4.62
N SER A 59 -13.51 3.69 4.03
CA SER A 59 -14.67 4.27 3.34
C SER A 59 -15.22 3.36 2.24
N ASN A 60 -16.55 3.19 2.20
CA ASN A 60 -17.24 2.47 1.13
C ASN A 60 -17.17 3.19 -0.23
N ASN A 61 -16.77 4.47 -0.25
CA ASN A 61 -16.65 5.25 -1.48
C ASN A 61 -15.36 4.95 -2.25
N ILE A 62 -14.45 4.14 -1.68
CA ILE A 62 -13.22 3.73 -2.35
C ILE A 62 -13.54 2.94 -3.62
N GLN A 63 -12.99 3.42 -4.72
CA GLN A 63 -13.15 2.84 -6.06
C GLN A 63 -12.05 1.83 -6.38
N GLY A 64 -10.87 1.99 -5.76
CA GLY A 64 -9.73 1.09 -5.93
C GLY A 64 -8.46 1.65 -5.31
N GLY A 65 -7.33 1.00 -5.59
CA GLY A 65 -6.04 1.42 -5.07
C GLY A 65 -4.84 0.65 -5.60
N LEU A 66 -3.66 1.08 -5.20
CA LEU A 66 -2.39 0.40 -5.42
C LEU A 66 -1.87 -0.15 -4.10
N PHE A 67 -1.61 -1.45 -4.05
CA PHE A 67 -0.99 -2.13 -2.94
C PHE A 67 0.50 -2.30 -3.19
N PHE A 68 1.30 -1.94 -2.19
CA PHE A 68 2.75 -2.04 -2.20
C PHE A 68 3.17 -3.09 -1.16
N PRO A 69 3.41 -4.36 -1.56
CA PRO A 69 3.70 -5.43 -0.61
C PRO A 69 5.05 -5.28 0.08
N ALA A 70 6.00 -4.58 -0.56
CA ALA A 70 7.38 -4.43 -0.09
C ALA A 70 7.61 -3.17 0.77
N THR A 71 6.56 -2.49 1.22
CA THR A 71 6.69 -1.35 2.13
C THR A 71 6.42 -1.80 3.57
N GLY A 72 7.42 -1.65 4.43
CA GLY A 72 7.27 -1.86 5.87
C GLY A 72 6.99 -0.55 6.59
N HIS A 73 6.05 -0.55 7.53
CA HIS A 73 5.88 0.56 8.47
C HIS A 73 6.83 0.35 9.66
N PHE A 74 7.56 1.40 10.04
CA PHE A 74 8.22 1.46 11.34
C PHE A 74 7.17 1.80 12.40
N LEU A 75 6.98 0.92 13.37
CA LEU A 75 6.33 1.29 14.61
C LEU A 75 7.29 2.23 15.37
N ASP A 76 6.77 3.34 15.86
CA ASP A 76 7.54 4.36 16.58
C ASP A 76 8.43 3.73 17.68
N PRO A 77 9.76 3.87 17.64
CA PRO A 77 10.66 3.25 18.62
C PRO A 77 10.67 3.96 19.98
N TYR A 78 9.88 5.02 20.18
CA TYR A 78 9.85 5.81 21.42
C TYR A 78 8.68 5.49 22.36
N HIS A 79 7.96 4.39 22.16
CA HIS A 79 6.96 3.87 23.09
C HIS A 79 7.34 2.50 23.68
#